data_AF-E8R594-F1
#
_entry.id   AF-E8R594-F1
#
_cell.length_a   1.000
_cell.length_b   1.000
_cell.length_c   1.000
_cell.angle_alpha   90.00
_cell.angle_beta   90.00
_cell.angle_gamma   90.00
#
_symmetry.space_group_name_H-M   'P 1'
#
loop_
_entity.id
_entity.type
_entity.pdbx_description
1 polymer ?
#
loop_
_entity_poly.entity_id
_entity_poly.type
_entity_poly.pdbx_seq_one_letter_code
_entity_poly.pdbx_strand_id
1 'polypeptide(L)'
;MRSKWIAAVVSLAAVGMLGLGLSQASSVSSTPVPVALDGDGPLHEIMEGVNKQNNTLRKGVRTAVAYKKSYEEVLAASEEMVKLAKKAQEVKEYAEKLNKVKEWNDLSQKFTESAEQLLTIVKDKQKTQKEANDQWKAMGKTCTDCHNVFRIDEEDPFGR
;
A
#
# COMPACT_ATOMS: atom_id res chain seq x y z
N MET A 1 39.30 15.98 -22.78
CA MET A 1 38.71 15.48 -24.04
C MET A 1 39.26 14.08 -24.30
N ARG A 2 38.37 13.07 -24.47
CA ARG A 2 38.57 11.64 -24.82
C ARG A 2 37.61 10.81 -23.98
N SER A 3 36.78 9.88 -24.45
CA SER A 3 36.37 9.45 -25.79
C SER A 3 35.08 8.65 -25.60
N LYS A 4 34.08 8.91 -26.45
CA LYS A 4 32.80 8.20 -26.51
C LYS A 4 33.00 6.76 -26.99
N TRP A 5 32.28 5.80 -26.42
CA TRP A 5 31.96 4.54 -27.10
C TRP A 5 30.50 4.15 -26.85
N ILE A 6 29.85 3.86 -27.97
CA ILE A 6 28.48 3.41 -28.20
C ILE A 6 28.52 1.88 -28.27
N ALA A 7 27.53 1.20 -27.69
CA ALA A 7 27.06 -0.09 -28.22
C ALA A 7 25.64 -0.36 -27.68
N ALA A 8 24.64 -0.11 -28.52
CA ALA A 8 23.29 -0.60 -28.35
C ALA A 8 23.24 -2.04 -28.89
N VAL A 9 22.68 -2.97 -28.11
CA VAL A 9 22.34 -4.31 -28.59
C VAL A 9 20.83 -4.41 -28.62
N VAL A 10 20.30 -4.40 -29.84
CA VAL A 10 18.91 -4.76 -30.17
C VAL A 10 18.87 -6.28 -30.26
N SER A 11 18.09 -6.93 -29.39
CA SER A 11 17.66 -8.31 -29.59
C SER A 11 16.19 -8.34 -29.92
N LEU A 12 15.89 -8.59 -31.19
CA LEU A 12 14.59 -9.02 -31.71
C LEU A 12 14.58 -10.56 -31.77
N ALA A 13 13.57 -11.19 -31.16
CA ALA A 13 12.99 -12.49 -31.55
C ALA A 13 11.70 -12.66 -30.73
N ALA A 14 10.50 -12.43 -31.25
CA ALA A 14 9.73 -13.24 -32.20
C ALA A 14 9.13 -14.53 -31.58
N VAL A 15 7.79 -14.45 -31.39
CA VAL A 15 6.75 -15.48 -31.63
C VAL A 15 6.86 -16.82 -30.89
N GLY A 16 5.88 -17.07 -30.01
CA GLY A 16 5.54 -18.40 -29.48
C GLY A 16 4.02 -18.54 -29.25
N MET A 17 3.43 -19.56 -29.86
CA MET A 17 2.01 -19.87 -30.08
C MET A 17 1.10 -20.04 -28.85
N LEU A 18 -0.17 -19.68 -29.05
CA LEU A 18 -1.41 -20.45 -28.76
C LEU A 18 -1.27 -21.73 -27.92
N GLY A 19 -1.91 -21.72 -26.75
CA GLY A 19 -2.33 -22.90 -25.99
C GLY A 19 -3.73 -22.72 -25.41
N LEU A 20 -4.74 -23.09 -26.20
CA LEU A 20 -6.12 -23.32 -25.74
C LEU A 20 -6.15 -24.63 -24.94
N GLY A 21 -6.54 -24.56 -23.67
CA GLY A 21 -6.77 -25.73 -22.82
C GLY A 21 -8.06 -25.55 -22.01
N LEU A 22 -9.14 -26.15 -22.49
CA LEU A 22 -10.39 -26.40 -21.77
C LEU A 22 -10.25 -27.63 -20.88
N SER A 23 -10.81 -27.57 -19.66
CA SER A 23 -11.33 -28.66 -18.79
C SER A 23 -10.88 -28.44 -17.34
N GLN A 24 -11.63 -28.64 -16.25
CA GLN A 24 -13.00 -29.11 -16.01
C GLN A 24 -13.30 -28.85 -14.51
N ALA A 25 -14.60 -28.78 -14.18
CA ALA A 25 -15.22 -29.10 -12.88
C ALA A 25 -14.90 -28.22 -11.65
N SER A 26 -15.76 -27.21 -11.43
CA SER A 26 -16.00 -26.66 -10.10
C SER A 26 -17.13 -27.45 -9.44
N SER A 27 -16.75 -28.43 -8.61
CA SER A 27 -17.65 -29.06 -7.64
C SER A 27 -18.04 -28.01 -6.59
N VAL A 28 -19.31 -27.59 -6.63
CA VAL A 28 -19.96 -26.82 -5.55
C VAL A 28 -20.05 -27.72 -4.31
N SER A 29 -19.01 -27.65 -3.49
CA SER A 29 -19.00 -28.22 -2.15
C SER A 29 -19.53 -27.15 -1.20
N SER A 30 -20.71 -27.42 -0.63
CA SER A 30 -21.37 -26.59 0.39
C SER A 30 -20.58 -26.67 1.71
N THR A 31 -19.46 -25.96 1.79
CA THR A 31 -18.77 -25.68 3.05
C THR A 31 -19.46 -24.52 3.78
N PRO A 32 -19.41 -24.47 5.13
CA PRO A 32 -19.96 -23.36 5.89
C PRO A 32 -19.31 -22.06 5.42
N VAL A 33 -20.13 -21.07 5.09
CA VAL A 33 -19.68 -19.78 4.56
C VAL A 33 -18.84 -19.09 5.64
N PRO A 34 -17.53 -18.89 5.45
CA PRO A 34 -16.78 -17.95 6.28
C PRO A 34 -17.42 -16.58 6.09
N VAL A 35 -17.47 -15.77 7.14
CA VAL A 35 -17.82 -14.35 7.02
C VAL A 35 -16.67 -13.68 6.28
N ALA A 36 -16.60 -13.89 4.97
CA ALA A 36 -15.90 -13.00 4.08
C ALA A 36 -16.58 -11.64 4.27
N LEU A 37 -15.85 -10.69 4.84
CA LEU A 37 -16.20 -9.30 4.71
C LEU A 37 -16.04 -9.02 3.22
N ASP A 38 -17.14 -9.15 2.48
CA ASP A 38 -17.24 -8.91 1.04
C ASP A 38 -16.37 -7.72 0.66
N GLY A 39 -15.54 -7.90 -0.37
CA GLY A 39 -14.52 -6.95 -0.84
C GLY A 39 -15.05 -5.62 -1.39
N ASP A 40 -16.25 -5.18 -1.01
CA ASP A 40 -16.98 -4.05 -1.58
C ASP A 40 -17.44 -3.01 -0.52
N GLY A 41 -16.79 -3.00 0.66
CA GLY A 41 -17.10 -2.03 1.72
C GLY A 41 -16.32 -0.70 1.61
N PRO A 42 -16.81 0.42 2.20
CA PRO A 42 -16.11 1.70 2.19
C PRO A 42 -14.66 1.63 2.70
N LEU A 43 -14.41 0.78 3.70
CA LEU A 43 -13.05 0.55 4.20
C LEU A 43 -12.15 -0.13 3.17
N HIS A 44 -12.69 -1.07 2.39
CA HIS A 44 -11.95 -1.77 1.35
C HIS A 44 -11.44 -0.80 0.29
N GLU A 45 -12.32 0.04 -0.26
CA GLU A 45 -11.96 1.06 -1.25
C GLU A 45 -10.89 2.02 -0.73
N ILE A 46 -11.01 2.44 0.54
CA ILE A 46 -10.00 3.27 1.19
C ILE A 46 -8.65 2.54 1.26
N MET A 47 -8.65 1.25 1.63
CA MET A 47 -7.42 0.46 1.73
C MET A 47 -6.78 0.16 0.36
N GLU A 48 -7.56 -0.01 -0.70
CA GLU A 48 -7.04 -0.06 -2.06
C GLU A 48 -6.34 1.26 -2.44
N GLY A 49 -6.97 2.40 -2.11
CA GLY A 49 -6.39 3.72 -2.26
C GLY A 49 -5.08 3.85 -1.50
N VAL A 50 -5.05 3.44 -0.23
CA VAL A 50 -3.84 3.47 0.62
C VAL A 50 -2.74 2.62 0.01
N ASN A 51 -3.05 1.39 -0.44
CA ASN A 51 -2.07 0.50 -1.06
C ASN A 51 -1.51 1.10 -2.37
N LYS A 52 -2.36 1.72 -3.19
CA LYS A 52 -1.93 2.41 -4.41
C LYS A 52 -0.95 3.54 -4.10
N GLN A 53 -1.31 4.44 -3.19
CA GLN A 53 -0.43 5.57 -2.83
C GLN A 53 0.85 5.09 -2.15
N ASN A 54 0.77 4.08 -1.27
CA ASN A 54 1.94 3.48 -0.63
C ASN A 54 2.94 2.92 -1.65
N ASN A 55 2.46 2.28 -2.73
CA ASN A 55 3.31 1.79 -3.80
C ASN A 55 3.99 2.91 -4.59
N THR A 56 3.29 4.00 -4.86
CA THR A 56 3.86 5.21 -5.47
C THR A 56 4.97 5.78 -4.59
N LEU A 57 4.67 5.99 -3.30
CA LEU A 57 5.63 6.49 -2.31
C LEU A 57 6.86 5.59 -2.22
N ARG A 58 6.68 4.29 -2.01
CA ARG A 58 7.77 3.30 -1.92
C ARG A 58 8.73 3.36 -3.11
N LYS A 59 8.19 3.49 -4.32
CA LYS A 59 9.01 3.58 -5.55
C LYS A 59 9.72 4.92 -5.64
N GLY A 60 9.01 6.02 -5.37
CA GLY A 60 9.52 7.38 -5.48
C GLY A 60 10.60 7.71 -4.44
N VAL A 61 10.41 7.30 -3.19
CA VAL A 61 11.37 7.56 -2.10
C VAL A 61 12.50 6.54 -2.03
N ARG A 62 12.61 5.58 -2.96
CA ARG A 62 13.62 4.50 -2.86
C ARG A 62 15.06 4.99 -3.02
N THR A 63 15.28 5.94 -3.91
CA THR A 63 16.62 6.46 -4.27
C THR A 63 16.54 7.95 -4.59
N ALA A 64 17.64 8.69 -4.40
CA ALA A 64 17.69 10.12 -4.70
C ALA A 64 17.30 10.46 -6.15
N VAL A 65 17.72 9.64 -7.12
CA VAL A 65 17.40 9.83 -8.54
C VAL A 65 15.91 9.63 -8.80
N ALA A 66 15.31 8.57 -8.24
CA ALA A 66 13.87 8.33 -8.36
C ALA A 66 13.07 9.47 -7.73
N TYR A 67 13.44 9.88 -6.52
CA TYR A 67 12.77 10.94 -5.78
C TYR A 67 12.78 12.26 -6.54
N LYS A 68 13.93 12.66 -7.10
CA LYS A 68 14.02 13.87 -7.93
C LYS A 68 13.15 13.81 -9.19
N LYS A 69 13.05 12.63 -9.83
CA LYS A 69 12.26 12.46 -11.06
C LYS A 69 10.76 12.38 -10.81
N SER A 70 10.36 11.84 -9.67
CA SER A 70 8.97 11.57 -9.29
C SER A 70 8.46 12.51 -8.19
N TYR A 71 9.14 13.64 -7.93
CA TYR A 71 8.84 14.51 -6.79
C TYR A 71 7.36 14.93 -6.76
N GLU A 72 6.80 15.35 -7.89
CA GLU A 72 5.38 15.75 -7.99
C GLU A 72 4.44 14.57 -7.72
N GLU A 73 4.78 13.37 -8.18
CA GLU A 73 4.00 12.14 -7.93
C GLU A 73 4.07 11.73 -6.45
N VAL A 74 5.24 11.88 -5.82
CA VAL A 74 5.44 11.62 -4.38
C VAL A 74 4.70 12.65 -3.53
N LEU A 75 4.70 13.92 -3.92
CA LEU A 75 3.94 14.98 -3.27
C LEU A 75 2.44 14.69 -3.35
N ALA A 76 1.92 14.45 -4.56
CA ALA A 76 0.52 14.13 -4.78
C ALA A 76 0.09 12.85 -4.02
N ALA A 77 0.92 11.80 -4.03
CA ALA A 77 0.65 10.58 -3.29
C ALA A 77 0.65 10.79 -1.78
N SER A 78 1.53 11.66 -1.25
CA SER A 78 1.56 12.00 0.18
C SER A 78 0.32 12.79 0.60
N GLU A 79 -0.14 13.73 -0.23
CA GLU A 79 -1.38 14.48 0.02
C GLU A 79 -2.60 13.57 0.01
N GLU A 80 -2.69 12.67 -0.96
CA GLU A 80 -3.79 11.72 -1.04
C GLU A 80 -3.75 10.70 0.10
N MET A 81 -2.57 10.27 0.54
CA MET A 81 -2.41 9.42 1.71
C MET A 81 -3.02 10.06 2.97
N VAL A 82 -2.77 11.35 3.21
CA VAL A 82 -3.37 12.08 4.35
C VAL A 82 -4.89 12.12 4.26
N LYS A 83 -5.46 12.35 3.06
CA LYS A 83 -6.91 12.33 2.88
C LYS A 83 -7.51 10.96 3.15
N LEU A 84 -6.89 9.90 2.63
CA LEU A 84 -7.33 8.52 2.84
C LEU A 84 -7.22 8.11 4.31
N ALA A 85 -6.14 8.51 4.99
CA ALA A 85 -5.96 8.26 6.42
C ALA A 85 -7.10 8.88 7.24
N LYS A 86 -7.45 10.15 6.97
CA LYS A 86 -8.58 10.84 7.63
C LYS A 86 -9.92 10.16 7.35
N LYS A 87 -10.17 9.78 6.09
CA LYS A 87 -11.38 9.02 5.73
C LYS A 87 -11.47 7.68 6.47
N ALA A 88 -10.35 6.96 6.60
CA ALA A 88 -10.32 5.69 7.34
C ALA A 88 -10.73 5.88 8.82
N GLN A 89 -10.35 7.00 9.47
CA GLN A 89 -10.74 7.28 10.86
C GLN A 89 -12.26 7.39 11.05
N GLU A 90 -12.99 7.77 10.01
CA GLU A 90 -14.45 7.94 10.04
C GLU A 90 -15.20 6.60 9.92
N VAL A 91 -14.57 5.58 9.33
CA VAL A 91 -15.18 4.26 9.11
C VAL A 91 -14.92 3.35 10.31
N LYS A 92 -15.92 3.20 11.19
CA LYS A 92 -15.76 2.53 12.51
C LYS A 92 -16.51 1.21 12.62
N GLU A 93 -17.35 0.87 11.65
CA GLU A 93 -18.27 -0.27 11.69
C GLU A 93 -17.53 -1.59 11.92
N TYR A 94 -16.32 -1.74 11.36
CA TYR A 94 -15.50 -2.93 11.57
C TYR A 94 -14.98 -3.02 13.01
N ALA A 95 -14.50 -1.91 13.56
CA ALA A 95 -14.01 -1.85 14.93
C ALA A 95 -15.13 -1.99 15.96
N GLU A 96 -16.33 -1.49 15.66
CA GLU A 96 -17.54 -1.67 16.48
C GLU A 96 -17.93 -3.14 16.59
N LYS A 97 -17.94 -3.88 15.48
CA LYS A 97 -18.21 -5.33 15.48
C LYS A 97 -17.22 -6.12 16.35
N LEU A 98 -15.99 -5.64 16.46
CA LEU A 98 -14.94 -6.25 17.28
C LEU A 98 -14.87 -5.69 18.70
N ASN A 99 -15.71 -4.72 19.07
CA ASN A 99 -15.62 -3.95 20.33
C ASN A 99 -14.23 -3.32 20.56
N LYS A 100 -13.57 -2.88 19.48
CA LYS A 100 -12.19 -2.32 19.46
C LYS A 100 -12.14 -0.88 18.94
N VAL A 101 -13.21 -0.10 19.15
CA VAL A 101 -13.32 1.28 18.64
C VAL A 101 -12.21 2.19 19.18
N LYS A 102 -11.77 1.96 20.42
CA LYS A 102 -10.68 2.74 21.02
C LYS A 102 -9.37 2.48 20.30
N GLU A 103 -9.02 1.22 20.09
CA GLU A 103 -7.81 0.79 19.37
C GLU A 103 -7.83 1.29 17.93
N TRP A 104 -9.00 1.29 17.29
CA TRP A 104 -9.18 1.84 15.95
C TRP A 104 -8.84 3.32 15.92
N ASN A 105 -9.44 4.12 16.80
CA ASN A 105 -9.18 5.55 16.87
C ASN A 105 -7.69 5.83 17.14
N ASP A 106 -7.08 5.13 18.11
CA ASP A 106 -5.68 5.34 18.49
C ASP A 106 -4.71 4.98 17.35
N LEU A 107 -4.91 3.84 16.68
CA LEU A 107 -4.02 3.37 15.61
C LEU A 107 -4.23 4.12 14.30
N SER A 108 -5.48 4.43 13.94
CA SER A 108 -5.80 5.24 12.76
C SER A 108 -5.29 6.67 12.92
N GLN A 109 -5.35 7.25 14.13
CA GLN A 109 -4.75 8.56 14.41
C GLN A 109 -3.22 8.55 14.28
N LYS A 110 -2.53 7.54 14.82
CA LYS A 110 -1.08 7.40 14.63
C LYS A 110 -0.70 7.32 13.15
N PHE A 111 -1.49 6.60 12.35
CA PHE A 111 -1.29 6.53 10.91
C PHE A 111 -1.49 7.90 10.24
N THR A 112 -2.57 8.62 10.57
CA THR A 112 -2.84 9.98 10.06
C THR A 112 -1.70 10.93 10.39
N GLU A 113 -1.26 10.97 11.65
CA GLU A 113 -0.15 11.83 12.09
C GLU A 113 1.16 11.49 11.37
N SER A 114 1.46 10.21 11.20
CA SER A 114 2.65 9.77 10.47
C SER A 114 2.60 10.11 8.97
N ALA A 115 1.42 10.07 8.35
CA ALA A 115 1.21 10.48 6.97
C ALA A 115 1.35 12.01 6.80
N GLU A 116 0.85 12.80 7.75
CA GLU A 116 1.02 14.26 7.76
C GLU A 116 2.48 14.67 7.94
N GLN A 117 3.23 13.96 8.79
CA GLN A 117 4.67 14.15 8.92
C GLN A 117 5.41 13.81 7.61
N LEU A 118 5.04 12.73 6.92
CA LEU A 118 5.61 12.41 5.61
C LEU A 118 5.35 13.53 4.60
N LEU A 119 4.11 14.00 4.52
CA LEU A 119 3.74 15.13 3.65
C LEU A 119 4.53 16.39 3.99
N THR A 120 4.73 16.69 5.26
CA THR A 120 5.51 17.84 5.73
C THR A 120 6.96 17.75 5.26
N ILE A 121 7.58 16.57 5.39
CA ILE A 121 8.95 16.32 4.91
C ILE A 121 9.03 16.45 3.39
N VAL A 122 8.05 15.90 2.66
CA VAL A 122 8.05 15.97 1.18
C VAL A 122 7.86 17.41 0.68
N LYS A 123 7.02 18.22 1.34
CA LYS A 123 6.80 19.63 0.97
C LYS A 123 8.00 20.54 1.25
N ASP A 124 8.82 20.20 2.23
CA ASP A 124 9.99 20.97 2.59
C ASP A 124 11.15 20.69 1.62
N LYS A 125 11.45 21.66 0.76
CA LYS A 125 12.54 21.57 -0.23
C LYS A 125 13.94 21.48 0.39
N GLN A 126 14.09 21.76 1.69
CA GLN A 126 15.35 21.56 2.41
C GLN A 126 15.54 20.12 2.88
N LYS A 127 14.47 19.31 2.89
CA LYS A 127 14.52 17.90 3.29
C LYS A 127 15.00 17.02 2.16
N THR A 128 15.66 15.95 2.56
CA THR A 128 16.32 15.01 1.66
C THR A 128 15.42 13.82 1.32
N GLN A 129 15.72 13.14 0.21
CA GLN A 129 15.10 11.85 -0.11
C GLN A 129 15.26 10.82 1.02
N LYS A 130 16.39 10.85 1.74
CA LYS A 130 16.62 9.93 2.86
C LYS A 130 15.62 10.16 3.99
N GLU A 131 15.38 11.43 4.35
CA GLU A 131 14.38 11.79 5.37
C GLU A 131 12.96 11.36 4.93
N ALA A 132 12.60 11.57 3.66
CA ALA A 132 11.31 11.10 3.14
C ALA A 132 11.17 9.57 3.18
N ASN A 133 12.24 8.84 2.85
CA ASN A 133 12.25 7.37 2.91
C ASN A 133 12.18 6.83 4.34
N ASP A 134 12.91 7.46 5.26
CA ASP A 134 12.91 7.07 6.67
C ASP A 134 11.54 7.30 7.29
N GLN A 135 10.89 8.44 6.97
CA GLN A 135 9.52 8.70 7.41
C GLN A 135 8.51 7.76 6.75
N TRP A 136 8.66 7.44 5.45
CA TRP A 136 7.80 6.45 4.79
C TRP A 136 7.89 5.07 5.49
N LYS A 137 9.09 4.65 5.91
CA LYS A 137 9.27 3.42 6.70
C LYS A 137 8.63 3.52 8.09
N ALA A 138 8.73 4.67 8.74
CA ALA A 138 8.07 4.92 10.02
C ALA A 138 6.55 4.81 9.91
N MET A 139 5.97 5.41 8.86
CA MET A 139 4.55 5.25 8.52
C MET A 139 4.20 3.79 8.23
N GLY A 140 5.06 3.05 7.53
CA GLY A 140 4.86 1.61 7.29
C GLY A 140 4.70 0.79 8.58
N LYS A 141 5.34 1.19 9.69
CA LYS A 141 5.17 0.52 10.99
C LYS A 141 3.76 0.69 11.54
N THR A 142 3.12 1.85 11.35
CA THR A 142 1.73 2.04 11.81
C THR A 142 0.76 1.14 11.04
N CYS A 143 1.06 0.82 9.77
CA CYS A 143 0.30 -0.18 9.01
C CYS A 143 0.41 -1.56 9.65
N THR A 144 1.62 -1.99 10.03
CA THR A 144 1.85 -3.25 10.74
C THR A 144 1.14 -3.27 12.08
N ASP A 145 1.25 -2.21 12.87
CA ASP A 145 0.61 -2.11 14.20
C ASP A 145 -0.92 -2.23 14.10
N CYS A 146 -1.52 -1.54 13.12
CA CYS A 146 -2.97 -1.65 12.87
C CYS A 146 -3.37 -3.06 12.42
N HIS A 147 -2.65 -3.63 11.46
CA HIS A 147 -2.95 -4.98 10.96
C HIS A 147 -2.76 -6.06 12.03
N ASN A 148 -1.81 -5.94 12.95
CA ASN A 148 -1.65 -6.90 14.05
C ASN A 148 -2.87 -6.95 15.00
N VAL A 149 -3.67 -5.88 15.06
CA VAL A 149 -4.85 -5.79 15.92
C VAL A 149 -6.14 -6.17 15.19
N PHE A 150 -6.22 -5.79 13.91
CA PHE A 150 -7.45 -5.81 13.12
C PHE A 150 -7.45 -6.80 11.96
N ARG A 151 -6.29 -7.30 11.53
CA ARG A 151 -6.21 -8.39 10.57
C ARG A 151 -6.17 -9.69 11.37
N ILE A 152 -7.37 -10.19 11.70
CA ILE A 152 -7.50 -11.51 12.31
C ILE A 152 -7.11 -12.50 11.21
N ASP A 153 -6.00 -13.21 11.41
CA ASP A 153 -5.71 -14.39 10.61
C ASP A 153 -6.91 -15.34 10.80
N GLU A 154 -7.71 -15.52 9.74
CA GLU A 154 -8.71 -16.59 9.69
C GLU A 154 -7.99 -17.86 10.11
N GLU A 155 -8.40 -18.44 11.25
CA GLU A 155 -7.88 -19.65 11.88
C GLU A 155 -6.68 -20.23 11.12
N ASP A 156 -5.45 -20.00 11.58
CA ASP A 156 -4.31 -20.77 11.07
C ASP A 156 -4.73 -22.25 11.10
N PRO A 157 -4.94 -22.92 9.96
CA PRO A 157 -5.35 -24.32 9.97
C PRO A 157 -4.24 -25.22 10.53
N PHE A 158 -3.09 -24.64 10.92
CA PHE A 158 -1.93 -25.28 11.51
C PHE A 158 -1.45 -24.69 12.84
N GLY A 159 -2.21 -23.78 13.48
CA GLY A 159 -1.91 -23.16 14.78
C GLY A 159 -0.43 -23.03 15.18
N ARG A 160 0.33 -22.12 14.55
CA ARG A 160 1.72 -21.78 14.88
C ARG A 160 1.95 -20.32 15.22
#